data_AF-A0A399ZBL8-F1
#
_entry.id   AF-A0A399ZBL8-F1
#
_cell.length_a   1.000
_cell.length_b   1.000
_cell.length_c   1.000
_cell.angle_alpha   90.00
_cell.angle_beta   90.00
_cell.angle_gamma   90.00
#
_symmetry.space_group_name_H-M   'P 1'
#
loop_
_entity.id
_entity.type
_entity.pdbx_description
1 polymer ?
#
loop_
_entity_poly.entity_id
_entity_poly.type
_entity_poly.pdbx_seq_one_letter_code
_entity_poly.pdbx_strand_id
1 'polypeptide(L)'
;ALKDASQKNNRDQVDIIIALGMAKEGFDWIWCEHALTIGYRASLTEIVQIIGRATRDAPGKTRARFTNLIAEPDAAAEIVTEAVNDTLKAIAASLLMEQVLAPRFEFKPKNPGNTATPGFDYGEGGYDPNRTNIGFNEQTGQFQIEIKGLAEPKSKEAERICREDLNEVIAAFVQDKTAIERGLFDEELVPEELTVVRMGKIIKDRYPELDDADQEAVRQHAVAALNLTQQAKKIVLGGDDQPSANTALIDGVRKFTMDVRELDIDLIDRINPFGEAYAILAKTMSEESLKQVAAVIGAKRVNLTPDEARELAKRALKFKQERGRLPSITSPDAWEKRMAEGVAFLARMKAEAARG
;
A
#
# COMPACT_ATOMS: atom_id res chain seq x y z
N ALA A 1 -37.01 -6.73 15.23
CA ALA A 1 -36.83 -5.78 14.13
C ALA A 1 -36.08 -6.42 12.96
N LEU A 2 -34.73 -6.55 12.98
CA LEU A 2 -33.95 -7.08 11.84
C LEU A 2 -34.21 -8.56 11.47
N LYS A 3 -34.80 -9.36 12.37
CA LYS A 3 -35.18 -10.76 12.13
C LYS A 3 -36.58 -10.94 11.54
N ASP A 4 -37.39 -9.87 11.50
CA ASP A 4 -38.73 -9.93 10.94
C ASP A 4 -38.66 -9.71 9.43
N ALA A 5 -38.85 -10.78 8.66
CA ALA A 5 -38.76 -10.74 7.21
C ALA A 5 -39.78 -9.79 6.56
N SER A 6 -40.92 -9.52 7.23
CA SER A 6 -41.96 -8.62 6.73
C SER A 6 -41.51 -7.15 6.70
N GLN A 7 -40.53 -6.80 7.54
CA GLN A 7 -40.05 -5.42 7.67
C GLN A 7 -38.73 -5.17 6.94
N LYS A 8 -38.18 -6.16 6.23
CA LYS A 8 -36.89 -6.06 5.52
C LYS A 8 -36.83 -4.90 4.52
N ASN A 9 -37.96 -4.61 3.87
CA ASN A 9 -38.09 -3.54 2.87
C ASN A 9 -38.69 -2.24 3.42
N ASN A 10 -38.94 -2.17 4.74
CA ASN A 10 -39.45 -0.97 5.38
C ASN A 10 -38.28 -0.09 5.83
N ARG A 11 -37.95 0.93 5.02
CA ARG A 11 -36.84 1.86 5.29
C ARG A 11 -36.93 2.46 6.71
N ASP A 12 -38.13 2.81 7.15
CA ASP A 12 -38.35 3.56 8.39
C ASP A 12 -38.40 2.67 9.64
N GLN A 13 -38.14 1.36 9.49
CA GLN A 13 -38.22 0.41 10.59
C GLN A 13 -37.02 0.47 11.55
N VAL A 14 -35.85 0.88 11.06
CA VAL A 14 -34.57 0.84 11.80
C VAL A 14 -33.76 2.10 11.56
N ASP A 15 -33.55 2.89 12.62
CA ASP A 15 -32.72 4.10 12.57
C ASP A 15 -31.22 3.81 12.77
N ILE A 16 -30.87 2.99 13.77
CA ILE A 16 -29.47 2.73 14.17
C ILE A 16 -29.27 1.25 14.45
N ILE A 17 -28.16 0.69 13.94
CA ILE A 17 -27.68 -0.65 14.24
C ILE A 17 -26.34 -0.53 14.95
N ILE A 18 -26.25 -1.03 16.19
CA ILE A 18 -24.99 -1.08 16.95
C ILE A 18 -24.49 -2.52 16.95
N ALA A 19 -23.31 -2.75 16.36
CA ALA A 19 -22.68 -4.06 16.30
C ALA A 19 -21.37 -4.08 17.11
N LEU A 20 -21.36 -4.80 18.23
CA LEU A 20 -20.16 -5.01 19.07
C LEU A 20 -19.49 -6.32 18.66
N GLY A 21 -18.38 -6.27 17.92
CA GLY A 21 -17.62 -7.44 17.47
C GLY A 21 -18.31 -8.35 16.43
N MET A 22 -19.65 -8.28 16.31
CA MET A 22 -20.48 -9.13 15.46
C MET A 22 -20.83 -8.53 14.08
N ALA A 23 -20.20 -7.42 13.67
CA ALA A 23 -20.40 -6.92 12.30
C ALA A 23 -19.94 -7.92 11.20
N LYS A 24 -19.27 -9.01 11.60
CA LYS A 24 -18.84 -10.11 10.74
C LYS A 24 -20.01 -11.01 10.31
N GLU A 25 -21.01 -11.26 11.16
CA GLU A 25 -22.12 -12.16 10.86
C GLU A 25 -23.49 -11.51 11.16
N GLY A 26 -24.33 -11.32 10.14
CA GLY A 26 -25.77 -11.48 10.34
C GLY A 26 -26.73 -10.30 10.25
N PHE A 27 -26.44 -9.17 9.57
CA PHE A 27 -27.52 -8.26 9.17
C PHE A 27 -27.43 -7.78 7.72
N ASP A 28 -28.57 -7.89 7.02
CA ASP A 28 -28.79 -7.50 5.63
C ASP A 28 -29.76 -6.32 5.60
N TRP A 29 -29.22 -5.11 5.72
CA TRP A 29 -29.98 -3.86 5.73
C TRP A 29 -29.50 -2.93 4.59
N ILE A 30 -30.12 -3.05 3.42
CA ILE A 30 -29.74 -2.32 2.21
C ILE A 30 -29.93 -0.79 2.34
N TRP A 31 -30.82 -0.37 3.23
CA TRP A 31 -31.15 1.03 3.50
C TRP A 31 -30.07 1.78 4.32
N CYS A 32 -28.99 1.11 4.72
CA CYS A 32 -27.91 1.75 5.48
C CYS A 32 -27.23 2.86 4.65
N GLU A 33 -27.39 4.12 5.07
CA GLU A 33 -26.78 5.28 4.42
C GLU A 33 -25.49 5.75 5.12
N HIS A 34 -25.26 5.35 6.37
CA HIS A 34 -24.09 5.75 7.15
C HIS A 34 -23.53 4.58 7.96
N ALA A 35 -22.30 4.17 7.65
CA ALA A 35 -21.51 3.27 8.49
C ALA A 35 -20.51 4.07 9.34
N LEU A 36 -20.59 3.88 10.66
CA LEU A 36 -19.70 4.52 11.62
C LEU A 36 -18.91 3.46 12.38
N THR A 37 -17.58 3.55 12.36
CA THR A 37 -16.69 2.72 13.15
C THR A 37 -15.99 3.55 14.21
N ILE A 38 -15.67 2.94 15.36
CA ILE A 38 -14.97 3.57 16.46
C ILE A 38 -13.70 2.77 16.77
N GLY A 39 -12.58 3.47 16.85
CA GLY A 39 -11.28 2.96 17.21
C GLY A 39 -10.45 2.46 16.02
N TYR A 40 -9.28 1.91 16.36
CA TYR A 40 -8.36 1.38 15.35
C TYR A 40 -8.84 0.02 14.81
N ARG A 41 -8.68 -0.19 13.51
CA ARG A 41 -9.00 -1.46 12.83
C ARG A 41 -7.79 -1.93 12.05
N ALA A 42 -7.36 -3.16 12.37
CA ALA A 42 -6.14 -3.73 11.80
C ALA A 42 -6.37 -4.48 10.48
N SER A 43 -7.61 -4.85 10.12
CA SER A 43 -7.89 -5.61 8.90
C SER A 43 -8.56 -4.75 7.84
N LEU A 44 -7.93 -4.65 6.67
CA LEU A 44 -8.51 -3.99 5.50
C LEU A 44 -9.77 -4.73 5.04
N THR A 45 -9.73 -6.07 5.03
CA THR A 45 -10.90 -6.91 4.70
C THR A 45 -12.11 -6.60 5.59
N GLU A 46 -11.91 -6.40 6.90
CA GLU A 46 -13.01 -6.01 7.81
C GLU A 46 -13.60 -4.65 7.41
N ILE A 47 -12.76 -3.67 7.09
CA ILE A 47 -13.20 -2.34 6.64
C ILE A 47 -13.98 -2.44 5.32
N VAL A 48 -13.48 -3.19 4.33
CA VAL A 48 -14.18 -3.45 3.05
C VAL A 48 -15.55 -4.08 3.30
N GLN A 49 -15.64 -5.06 4.19
CA GLN A 49 -16.90 -5.71 4.53
C GLN A 49 -17.91 -4.74 5.15
N ILE A 50 -17.47 -3.85 6.04
CA ILE A 50 -18.34 -2.84 6.66
C ILE A 50 -18.84 -1.85 5.62
N ILE A 51 -17.95 -1.33 4.77
CA ILE A 51 -18.31 -0.41 3.69
C ILE A 51 -19.27 -1.08 2.70
N GLY A 52 -18.99 -2.33 2.31
CA GLY A 52 -19.83 -3.13 1.42
C GLY A 52 -21.25 -3.39 1.94
N ARG A 53 -21.49 -3.24 3.25
CA ARG A 53 -22.85 -3.25 3.82
C ARG A 53 -23.58 -1.93 3.59
N ALA A 54 -22.86 -0.80 3.68
CA ALA A 54 -23.43 0.53 3.48
C ALA A 54 -23.51 0.95 2.01
N THR A 55 -22.80 0.31 1.08
CA THR A 55 -22.80 0.68 -0.35
C THR A 55 -23.75 -0.13 -1.21
N ARG A 56 -24.58 -1.02 -0.64
CA ARG A 56 -25.62 -1.74 -1.39
C ARG A 56 -26.65 -0.77 -1.97
N ASP A 57 -27.08 -1.02 -3.19
CA ASP A 57 -28.11 -0.23 -3.86
C ASP A 57 -29.47 -0.40 -3.15
N ALA A 58 -30.17 0.72 -2.98
CA ALA A 58 -31.53 0.76 -2.48
C ALA A 58 -32.29 1.91 -3.15
N PRO A 59 -33.61 1.77 -3.41
CA PRO A 59 -34.41 2.84 -4.00
C PRO A 59 -34.29 4.16 -3.23
N GLY A 60 -33.95 5.24 -3.94
CA GLY A 60 -33.82 6.59 -3.34
C GLY A 60 -32.51 6.86 -2.59
N LYS A 61 -31.61 5.88 -2.48
CA LYS A 61 -30.30 6.04 -1.86
C LYS A 61 -29.30 6.61 -2.88
N THR A 62 -28.99 7.90 -2.75
CA THR A 62 -28.07 8.60 -3.66
C THR A 62 -26.67 8.76 -3.09
N ARG A 63 -26.48 8.51 -1.79
CA ARG A 63 -25.22 8.68 -1.08
C ARG A 63 -25.07 7.64 0.02
N ALA A 64 -23.88 7.08 0.14
CA ALA A 64 -23.42 6.38 1.33
C ALA A 64 -22.29 7.19 2.00
N ARG A 65 -22.24 7.15 3.32
CA ARG A 65 -21.17 7.76 4.12
C ARG A 65 -20.51 6.68 4.96
N PHE A 66 -19.19 6.67 4.97
CA PHE A 66 -18.42 5.94 5.95
C PHE A 66 -17.66 6.94 6.83
N THR A 67 -17.64 6.69 8.14
CA THR A 67 -16.91 7.51 9.10
C THR A 67 -16.17 6.61 10.06
N ASN A 68 -14.85 6.72 10.09
CA ASN A 68 -14.04 6.10 11.13
C ASN A 68 -13.67 7.14 12.17
N LEU A 69 -14.15 6.96 13.40
CA LEU A 69 -13.78 7.79 14.54
C LEU A 69 -12.54 7.20 15.18
N ILE A 70 -11.47 7.98 15.16
CA ILE A 70 -10.21 7.68 15.83
C ILE A 70 -10.09 8.68 16.98
N ALA A 71 -9.58 8.22 18.12
CA ALA A 71 -9.34 9.12 19.25
C ALA A 71 -8.42 10.25 18.78
N GLU A 72 -8.77 11.49 19.13
CA GLU A 72 -7.90 12.62 18.89
C GLU A 72 -6.58 12.40 19.64
N PRO A 73 -5.41 12.50 18.99
CA PRO A 73 -4.14 12.40 19.67
C PRO A 73 -4.04 13.55 20.68
N ASP A 74 -3.88 13.25 21.96
CA ASP A 74 -3.69 14.29 22.97
C ASP A 74 -2.30 14.92 22.80
N ALA A 75 -2.24 16.03 22.06
CA ALA A 75 -1.01 16.78 21.83
C ALA A 75 -0.47 17.46 23.10
N ALA A 76 -1.24 17.50 24.19
CA ALA A 76 -0.83 18.02 25.49
C ALA A 76 -0.36 16.91 26.46
N ALA A 77 -0.39 15.64 26.04
CA ALA A 77 0.05 14.54 26.89
C ALA A 77 1.54 14.68 27.23
N GLU A 78 1.88 14.53 28.52
CA GLU A 78 3.28 14.47 29.01
C GLU A 78 4.10 13.35 28.34
N ILE A 79 3.43 12.41 27.65
CA ILE A 79 4.02 11.27 26.95
C ILE A 79 3.91 11.47 25.43
N VAL A 80 4.82 12.28 24.87
CA VAL A 80 4.96 12.52 23.42
C VAL A 80 4.89 11.23 22.57
N THR A 81 5.41 10.13 23.10
CA THR A 81 5.42 8.82 22.42
C THR A 81 4.02 8.22 22.18
N GLU A 82 3.06 8.47 23.08
CA GLU A 82 1.70 7.94 22.96
C GLU A 82 0.91 8.71 21.90
N ALA A 83 0.97 10.04 21.94
CA ALA A 83 0.39 10.92 20.93
C ALA A 83 0.94 10.65 19.52
N VAL A 84 2.25 10.34 19.41
CA VAL A 84 2.87 9.90 18.15
C VAL A 84 2.26 8.59 17.66
N ASN A 85 2.15 7.58 18.53
CA ASN A 85 1.60 6.28 18.13
C ASN A 85 0.15 6.38 17.67
N ASP A 86 -0.68 7.17 18.35
CA ASP A 86 -2.08 7.34 17.96
C ASP A 86 -2.24 8.12 16.66
N THR A 87 -1.37 9.12 16.43
CA THR A 87 -1.26 9.79 15.13
C THR A 87 -0.86 8.80 14.02
N LEU A 88 0.16 7.96 14.23
CA LEU A 88 0.59 6.95 13.25
C LEU A 88 -0.54 5.96 12.93
N LYS A 89 -1.33 5.56 13.95
CA LYS A 89 -2.54 4.74 13.75
C LYS A 89 -3.59 5.46 12.90
N ALA A 90 -3.78 6.77 13.11
CA ALA A 90 -4.70 7.56 12.31
C ALA A 90 -4.28 7.61 10.83
N ILE A 91 -2.99 7.83 10.57
CA ILE A 91 -2.42 7.80 9.21
C ILE A 91 -2.62 6.43 8.57
N ALA A 92 -2.25 5.37 9.28
CA ALA A 92 -2.42 4.00 8.80
C ALA A 92 -3.87 3.75 8.42
N ALA A 93 -4.82 4.17 9.26
CA ALA A 93 -6.25 4.08 8.96
C ALA A 93 -6.65 4.88 7.72
N SER A 94 -6.15 6.11 7.54
CA SER A 94 -6.40 6.91 6.33
C SER A 94 -5.85 6.24 5.07
N LEU A 95 -4.60 5.76 5.10
CA LEU A 95 -3.99 5.04 3.98
C LEU A 95 -4.75 3.75 3.64
N LEU A 96 -5.17 2.99 4.66
CA LEU A 96 -6.01 1.80 4.46
C LEU A 96 -7.32 2.15 3.79
N MET A 97 -7.99 3.22 4.23
CA MET A 97 -9.25 3.69 3.64
C MET A 97 -9.08 4.07 2.16
N GLU A 98 -7.93 4.61 1.78
CA GLU A 98 -7.60 4.89 0.38
C GLU A 98 -7.43 3.60 -0.42
N GLN A 99 -6.80 2.58 0.15
CA GLN A 99 -6.66 1.27 -0.48
C GLN A 99 -8.01 0.53 -0.63
N VAL A 100 -8.98 0.73 0.27
CA VAL A 100 -10.34 0.16 0.08
C VAL A 100 -11.01 0.68 -1.18
N LEU A 101 -10.83 1.98 -1.47
CA LEU A 101 -11.46 2.64 -2.60
C LEU A 101 -10.64 2.52 -3.89
N ALA A 102 -9.44 1.96 -3.81
CA ALA A 102 -8.59 1.71 -4.96
C ALA A 102 -9.28 0.75 -5.94
N PRO A 103 -9.14 0.98 -7.25
CA PRO A 103 -9.68 0.05 -8.23
C PRO A 103 -8.93 -1.29 -8.15
N ARG A 104 -9.55 -2.34 -8.69
CA ARG A 104 -8.88 -3.64 -8.77
C ARG A 104 -7.79 -3.60 -9.83
N PHE A 105 -6.55 -3.81 -9.43
CA PHE A 105 -5.41 -3.94 -10.34
C PHE A 105 -5.14 -5.40 -10.69
N GLU A 106 -4.90 -5.66 -11.96
CA GLU A 106 -4.33 -6.88 -12.51
C GLU A 106 -2.96 -6.51 -13.10
N PHE A 107 -1.89 -6.85 -12.41
CA PHE A 107 -0.55 -6.62 -12.91
C PHE A 107 -0.11 -7.75 -13.82
N LYS A 108 0.51 -7.40 -14.95
CA LYS A 108 1.13 -8.36 -15.87
C LYS A 108 2.57 -7.94 -16.15
N PRO A 109 3.51 -8.89 -16.28
CA PRO A 109 4.83 -8.52 -16.77
C PRO A 109 4.75 -8.07 -18.23
N LYS A 110 5.54 -7.05 -18.58
CA LYS A 110 5.69 -6.65 -19.97
C LYS A 110 6.60 -7.62 -20.72
N ASN A 111 6.06 -8.33 -21.70
CA ASN A 111 6.80 -9.21 -22.61
C ASN A 111 6.52 -8.87 -24.10
N PRO A 112 7.47 -9.12 -25.02
CA PRO A 112 7.27 -8.87 -26.46
C PRO A 112 6.12 -9.66 -27.08
N GLY A 113 5.74 -10.80 -26.48
CA GLY A 113 4.63 -11.63 -26.94
C GLY A 113 3.26 -11.23 -26.41
N ASN A 114 3.18 -10.23 -25.52
CA ASN A 114 1.90 -9.77 -24.98
C ASN A 114 1.05 -9.13 -26.09
N THR A 115 -0.25 -9.38 -26.05
CA THR A 115 -1.24 -8.80 -26.95
C THR A 115 -2.38 -8.19 -26.15
N ALA A 116 -3.23 -7.41 -26.82
CA ALA A 116 -4.42 -6.83 -26.21
C ALA A 116 -5.31 -7.92 -25.61
N THR A 117 -5.51 -7.89 -24.30
CA THR A 117 -6.51 -8.74 -23.62
C THR A 117 -7.92 -8.32 -24.06
N PRO A 118 -8.77 -9.24 -24.55
CA PRO A 118 -10.15 -8.93 -24.92
C PRO A 118 -10.95 -8.33 -23.76
N GLY A 119 -11.78 -7.33 -24.07
CA GLY A 119 -12.64 -6.66 -23.07
C GLY A 119 -11.96 -5.54 -22.28
N PHE A 120 -10.69 -5.24 -22.56
CA PHE A 120 -9.99 -4.09 -22.01
C PHE A 120 -9.83 -2.98 -23.05
N ASP A 121 -10.18 -1.77 -22.65
CA ASP A 121 -9.93 -0.53 -23.39
C ASP A 121 -8.55 0.03 -23.01
N TYR A 122 -7.66 0.15 -24.01
CA TYR A 122 -6.31 0.68 -23.87
C TYR A 122 -6.19 2.18 -24.24
N GLY A 123 -7.33 2.88 -24.36
CA GLY A 123 -7.41 4.29 -24.75
C GLY A 123 -7.34 4.51 -26.26
N GLU A 124 -7.31 5.78 -26.67
CA GLU A 124 -7.41 6.19 -28.09
C GLU A 124 -6.34 5.55 -29.01
N GLY A 125 -5.14 5.31 -28.48
CA GLY A 125 -4.03 4.69 -29.22
C GLY A 125 -4.09 3.17 -29.30
N GLY A 126 -5.02 2.52 -28.59
CA GLY A 126 -5.08 1.08 -28.45
C GLY A 126 -3.84 0.48 -27.77
N TYR A 127 -3.73 -0.85 -27.85
CA TYR A 127 -2.60 -1.59 -27.33
C TYR A 127 -1.36 -1.40 -28.22
N ASP A 128 -0.23 -1.04 -27.62
CA ASP A 128 1.05 -0.85 -28.31
C ASP A 128 2.10 -1.85 -27.77
N PRO A 129 2.60 -2.78 -28.61
CA PRO A 129 3.55 -3.79 -28.17
C PRO A 129 4.89 -3.20 -27.67
N ASN A 130 5.25 -1.97 -28.06
CA ASN A 130 6.56 -1.37 -27.77
C ASN A 130 6.62 -0.62 -26.44
N ARG A 131 5.51 -0.51 -25.71
CA ARG A 131 5.42 0.16 -24.40
C ARG A 131 4.65 -0.68 -23.40
N THR A 132 4.71 -0.31 -22.13
CA THR A 132 3.81 -0.84 -21.10
C THR A 132 2.39 -0.32 -21.33
N ASN A 133 1.41 -1.21 -21.41
CA ASN A 133 0.02 -0.86 -21.66
C ASN A 133 -0.84 -0.92 -20.41
N ILE A 134 -1.91 -0.13 -20.44
CA ILE A 134 -2.93 -0.13 -19.39
C ILE A 134 -4.29 -0.26 -20.02
N GLY A 135 -4.95 -1.36 -19.68
CA GLY A 135 -6.31 -1.65 -20.07
C GLY A 135 -7.26 -1.30 -18.93
N PHE A 136 -8.43 -0.75 -19.25
CA PHE A 136 -9.54 -0.62 -18.33
C PHE A 136 -10.72 -1.44 -18.83
N ASN A 137 -11.30 -2.27 -17.98
CA ASN A 137 -12.52 -3.00 -18.29
C ASN A 137 -13.71 -2.28 -17.64
N GLU A 138 -14.53 -1.61 -18.44
CA GLU A 138 -15.69 -0.84 -17.95
C GLU A 138 -16.73 -1.71 -17.25
N GLN A 139 -16.86 -2.98 -17.64
CA GLN A 139 -17.85 -3.89 -17.06
C GLN A 139 -17.46 -4.35 -15.65
N THR A 140 -16.16 -4.54 -15.41
CA THR A 140 -15.65 -5.05 -14.13
C THR A 140 -15.01 -3.97 -13.25
N GLY A 141 -14.75 -2.78 -13.80
CA GLY A 141 -13.99 -1.71 -13.14
C GLY A 141 -12.51 -2.07 -12.90
N GLN A 142 -12.00 -3.09 -13.58
CA GLN A 142 -10.65 -3.61 -13.38
C GLN A 142 -9.65 -2.90 -14.29
N PHE A 143 -8.50 -2.53 -13.73
CA PHE A 143 -7.33 -2.12 -14.49
C PHE A 143 -6.40 -3.29 -14.72
N GLN A 144 -5.92 -3.44 -15.94
CA GLN A 144 -4.81 -4.32 -16.27
C GLN A 144 -3.60 -3.48 -16.61
N ILE A 145 -2.50 -3.65 -15.90
CA ILE A 145 -1.31 -2.80 -16.01
C ILE A 145 -0.10 -3.67 -16.31
N GLU A 146 0.55 -3.42 -17.45
CA GLU A 146 1.82 -4.05 -17.77
C GLU A 146 2.97 -3.34 -17.05
N ILE A 147 3.83 -4.10 -16.38
CA ILE A 147 5.01 -3.59 -15.67
C ILE A 147 6.23 -4.36 -16.16
N LYS A 148 7.27 -3.64 -16.58
CA LYS A 148 8.54 -4.24 -16.96
C LYS A 148 9.28 -4.76 -15.73
N GLY A 149 9.87 -5.94 -15.86
CA GLY A 149 10.64 -6.58 -14.78
C GLY A 149 9.80 -7.18 -13.65
N LEU A 150 8.47 -7.11 -13.75
CA LEU A 150 7.56 -7.72 -12.77
C LEU A 150 7.76 -9.24 -12.71
N ALA A 151 7.95 -9.77 -11.51
CA ALA A 151 8.05 -11.19 -11.25
C ALA A 151 6.66 -11.82 -11.27
N GLU A 152 6.49 -12.89 -12.05
CA GLU A 152 5.27 -13.69 -12.05
C GLU A 152 5.25 -14.66 -10.86
N PRO A 153 4.12 -14.75 -10.13
CA PRO A 153 3.93 -15.81 -9.15
C PRO A 153 3.95 -17.17 -9.85
N LYS A 154 4.64 -18.14 -9.26
CA LYS A 154 4.82 -19.49 -9.81
C LYS A 154 3.93 -20.53 -9.13
N SER A 155 3.62 -20.33 -7.84
CA SER A 155 2.70 -21.19 -7.12
C SER A 155 1.26 -20.66 -7.14
N LYS A 156 0.31 -21.59 -6.99
CA LYS A 156 -1.12 -21.27 -6.83
C LYS A 156 -1.37 -20.40 -5.61
N GLU A 157 -0.60 -20.59 -4.54
CA GLU A 157 -0.74 -19.77 -3.33
C GLU A 157 -0.27 -18.35 -3.58
N ALA A 158 0.87 -18.14 -4.25
CA ALA A 158 1.33 -16.80 -4.63
C ALA A 158 0.35 -16.09 -5.58
N GLU A 159 -0.19 -16.80 -6.57
CA GLU A 159 -1.25 -16.28 -7.45
C GLU A 159 -2.49 -15.84 -6.65
N ARG A 160 -2.95 -16.70 -5.73
CA ARG A 160 -4.09 -16.41 -4.84
C ARG A 160 -3.81 -15.18 -3.99
N ILE A 161 -2.61 -15.07 -3.41
CA ILE A 161 -2.22 -13.92 -2.59
C ILE A 161 -2.22 -12.64 -3.42
N CYS A 162 -1.59 -12.63 -4.59
CA CYS A 162 -1.58 -11.47 -5.47
C CYS A 162 -2.99 -11.02 -5.89
N ARG A 163 -3.94 -11.94 -6.02
CA ARG A 163 -5.30 -11.66 -6.48
C ARG A 163 -6.29 -11.33 -5.37
N GLU A 164 -6.21 -12.01 -4.24
CA GLU A 164 -7.24 -12.01 -3.20
C GLU A 164 -6.76 -11.40 -1.89
N ASP A 165 -5.49 -11.65 -1.50
CA ASP A 165 -4.95 -11.25 -0.19
C ASP A 165 -3.97 -10.07 -0.26
N LEU A 166 -3.74 -9.47 -1.43
CA LEU A 166 -2.77 -8.39 -1.61
C LEU A 166 -3.01 -7.22 -0.67
N ASN A 167 -4.30 -6.93 -0.44
CA ASN A 167 -4.80 -5.94 0.50
C ASN A 167 -4.33 -6.19 1.94
N GLU A 168 -4.17 -7.45 2.34
CA GLU A 168 -3.70 -7.80 3.67
C GLU A 168 -2.19 -7.60 3.82
N VAL A 169 -1.42 -7.77 2.73
CA VAL A 169 0.01 -7.43 2.69
C VAL A 169 0.19 -5.91 2.79
N ILE A 170 -0.55 -5.17 1.98
CA ILE A 170 -0.55 -3.70 2.02
C ILE A 170 -0.95 -3.23 3.42
N ALA A 171 -1.97 -3.85 4.03
CA ALA A 171 -2.40 -3.51 5.37
C ALA A 171 -1.30 -3.74 6.41
N ALA A 172 -0.64 -4.90 6.39
CA ALA A 172 0.47 -5.17 7.29
C ALA A 172 1.61 -4.13 7.11
N PHE A 173 1.87 -3.70 5.88
CA PHE A 173 2.90 -2.71 5.58
C PHE A 173 2.55 -1.29 6.04
N VAL A 174 1.35 -0.80 5.74
CA VAL A 174 0.94 0.56 6.15
C VAL A 174 0.65 0.68 7.65
N GLN A 175 0.62 -0.44 8.38
CA GLN A 175 0.51 -0.49 9.84
C GLN A 175 1.85 -0.77 10.53
N ASP A 176 2.88 -1.12 9.75
CA ASP A 176 4.19 -1.41 10.30
C ASP A 176 4.85 -0.13 10.82
N LYS A 177 5.09 -0.09 12.13
CA LYS A 177 5.61 1.09 12.81
C LYS A 177 6.92 1.60 12.20
N THR A 178 7.84 0.69 11.86
CA THR A 178 9.13 1.07 11.26
C THR A 178 8.94 1.64 9.86
N ALA A 179 8.06 1.04 9.05
CA ALA A 179 7.78 1.51 7.70
C ALA A 179 7.18 2.92 7.71
N ILE A 180 6.17 3.17 8.55
CA ILE A 180 5.53 4.49 8.66
C ILE A 180 6.48 5.53 9.26
N GLU A 181 7.15 5.22 10.37
CA GLU A 181 8.06 6.17 11.04
C GLU A 181 9.17 6.64 10.08
N ARG A 182 9.82 5.70 9.39
CA ARG A 182 10.86 6.05 8.42
C ARG A 182 10.28 6.71 7.18
N GLY A 183 9.20 6.17 6.63
CA GLY A 183 8.56 6.71 5.43
C GLY A 183 8.11 8.16 5.56
N LEU A 184 7.79 8.61 6.77
CA LEU A 184 7.31 9.97 7.02
C LEU A 184 8.40 10.94 7.49
N PHE A 185 9.38 10.47 8.27
CA PHE A 185 10.25 11.36 9.03
C PHE A 185 11.76 11.13 8.80
N ASP A 186 12.15 10.09 8.07
CA ASP A 186 13.55 9.83 7.73
C ASP A 186 13.91 10.52 6.41
N GLU A 187 14.49 11.72 6.49
CA GLU A 187 14.89 12.51 5.31
C GLU A 187 16.01 11.84 4.48
N GLU A 188 16.80 10.96 5.10
CA GLU A 188 17.88 10.22 4.44
C GLU A 188 17.40 8.85 3.93
N LEU A 189 16.09 8.58 3.99
CA LEU A 189 15.52 7.30 3.58
C LEU A 189 15.79 7.01 2.10
N VAL A 190 16.37 5.85 1.85
CA VAL A 190 16.35 5.21 0.54
C VAL A 190 15.03 4.42 0.41
N PRO A 191 14.13 4.76 -0.52
CA PRO A 191 12.79 4.14 -0.62
C PRO A 191 12.82 2.61 -0.69
N GLU A 192 13.82 2.04 -1.35
CA GLU A 192 14.07 0.61 -1.44
C GLU A 192 14.24 -0.08 -0.08
N GLU A 193 14.68 0.63 0.97
CA GLU A 193 14.68 0.08 2.32
C GLU A 193 13.26 -0.25 2.82
N LEU A 194 12.25 0.50 2.38
CA LEU A 194 10.86 0.19 2.71
C LEU A 194 10.26 -0.80 1.71
N THR A 195 10.32 -0.48 0.42
CA THR A 195 9.62 -1.21 -0.65
C THR A 195 10.24 -2.59 -0.90
N VAL A 196 11.56 -2.72 -0.73
CA VAL A 196 12.28 -3.99 -0.94
C VAL A 196 12.51 -4.69 0.39
N VAL A 197 13.25 -4.07 1.31
CA VAL A 197 13.73 -4.74 2.52
C VAL A 197 12.60 -4.93 3.53
N ARG A 198 11.91 -3.86 3.92
CA ARG A 198 10.87 -3.93 4.95
C ARG A 198 9.64 -4.71 4.48
N MET A 199 9.15 -4.45 3.27
CA MET A 199 8.05 -5.20 2.67
C MET A 199 8.41 -6.69 2.51
N GLY A 200 9.63 -7.00 2.05
CA GLY A 200 10.10 -8.39 1.92
C GLY A 200 10.10 -9.12 3.26
N LYS A 201 10.54 -8.47 4.34
CA LYS A 201 10.45 -9.02 5.70
C LYS A 201 9.00 -9.33 6.10
N ILE A 202 8.08 -8.39 5.89
CA ILE A 202 6.66 -8.56 6.23
C ILE A 202 6.05 -9.75 5.49
N ILE A 203 6.36 -9.90 4.20
CA ILE A 203 5.87 -11.01 3.38
C ILE A 203 6.44 -12.34 3.88
N LYS A 204 7.74 -12.38 4.17
CA LYS A 204 8.38 -13.57 4.72
C LYS A 204 7.82 -13.99 6.07
N ASP A 205 7.53 -13.03 6.95
CA ASP A 205 6.95 -13.30 8.26
C ASP A 205 5.49 -13.77 8.14
N ARG A 206 4.76 -13.31 7.12
CA ARG A 206 3.35 -13.64 6.88
C ARG A 206 3.14 -14.94 6.10
N TYR A 207 4.02 -15.22 5.14
CA TYR A 207 3.96 -16.35 4.21
C TYR A 207 5.30 -17.11 4.17
N PRO A 208 5.76 -17.67 5.32
CA PRO A 208 7.05 -18.36 5.40
C PRO A 208 7.14 -19.61 4.52
N GLU A 209 6.00 -20.15 4.06
CA GLU A 209 5.89 -21.30 3.18
C GLU A 209 6.20 -21.00 1.70
N LEU A 210 6.12 -19.74 1.28
CA LEU A 210 6.44 -19.35 -0.09
C LEU A 210 7.95 -19.39 -0.31
N ASP A 211 8.37 -19.76 -1.53
CA ASP A 211 9.76 -19.66 -1.93
C ASP A 211 10.19 -18.21 -2.20
N ASP A 212 11.50 -17.97 -2.30
CA ASP A 212 12.07 -16.63 -2.51
C ASP A 212 11.55 -15.94 -3.79
N ALA A 213 11.17 -16.70 -4.84
CA ALA A 213 10.68 -16.13 -6.09
C ALA A 213 9.22 -15.68 -5.96
N ASP A 214 8.39 -16.49 -5.31
CA ASP A 214 7.00 -16.18 -5.01
C ASP A 214 6.86 -15.04 -4.01
N GLN A 215 7.72 -15.00 -2.98
CA GLN A 215 7.78 -13.86 -2.05
C GLN A 215 8.10 -12.56 -2.78
N GLU A 216 9.03 -12.59 -3.73
CA GLU A 216 9.36 -11.42 -4.55
C GLU A 216 8.20 -11.01 -5.47
N ALA A 217 7.50 -11.97 -6.08
CA ALA A 217 6.32 -11.68 -6.89
C ALA A 217 5.25 -10.95 -6.05
N VAL A 218 4.88 -11.50 -4.89
CA VAL A 218 3.90 -10.88 -3.98
C VAL A 218 4.35 -9.47 -3.56
N ARG A 219 5.64 -9.28 -3.25
CA ARG A 219 6.21 -7.99 -2.86
C ARG A 219 6.03 -6.94 -3.94
N GLN A 220 6.43 -7.28 -5.16
CA GLN A 220 6.36 -6.35 -6.29
C GLN A 220 4.90 -5.97 -6.60
N HIS A 221 3.97 -6.92 -6.54
CA HIS A 221 2.55 -6.64 -6.73
C HIS A 221 2.01 -5.70 -5.63
N ALA A 222 2.41 -5.91 -4.38
CA ALA A 222 1.94 -5.10 -3.25
C ALA A 222 2.45 -3.65 -3.35
N VAL A 223 3.74 -3.47 -3.66
CA VAL A 223 4.34 -2.14 -3.83
C VAL A 223 3.75 -1.45 -5.06
N ALA A 224 3.53 -2.16 -6.17
CA ALA A 224 2.89 -1.60 -7.36
C ALA A 224 1.47 -1.08 -7.07
N ALA A 225 0.62 -1.89 -6.43
CA ALA A 225 -0.73 -1.48 -6.03
C ALA A 225 -0.70 -0.24 -5.13
N LEU A 226 0.14 -0.25 -4.10
CA LEU A 226 0.26 0.83 -3.14
C LEU A 226 0.72 2.12 -3.83
N ASN A 227 1.86 2.09 -4.54
CA ASN A 227 2.44 3.29 -5.14
C ASN A 227 1.60 3.85 -6.29
N LEU A 228 0.99 3.01 -7.12
CA LEU A 228 0.10 3.48 -8.20
C LEU A 228 -1.13 4.20 -7.64
N THR A 229 -1.72 3.67 -6.56
CA THR A 229 -2.85 4.33 -5.88
C THR A 229 -2.43 5.69 -5.33
N GLN A 230 -1.26 5.77 -4.68
CA GLN A 230 -0.75 7.03 -4.11
C GLN A 230 -0.47 8.08 -5.21
N GLN A 231 0.16 7.68 -6.32
CA GLN A 231 0.49 8.58 -7.43
C GLN A 231 -0.75 9.05 -8.19
N ALA A 232 -1.71 8.16 -8.43
CA ALA A 232 -2.98 8.53 -9.07
C ALA A 232 -3.69 9.64 -8.28
N LYS A 233 -3.71 9.53 -6.95
CA LYS A 233 -4.31 10.54 -6.07
C LYS A 233 -3.57 11.87 -6.12
N LYS A 234 -2.23 11.85 -6.15
CA LYS A 234 -1.42 13.07 -6.26
C LYS A 234 -1.80 13.88 -7.51
N ILE A 235 -2.07 13.20 -8.62
CA ILE A 235 -2.50 13.85 -9.86
C ILE A 235 -3.91 14.42 -9.75
N VAL A 236 -4.83 13.71 -9.09
CA VAL A 236 -6.19 14.21 -8.82
C VAL A 236 -6.15 15.45 -7.94
N LEU A 237 -5.31 15.47 -6.91
CA LEU A 237 -5.20 16.60 -5.98
C LEU A 237 -4.40 17.78 -6.56
N GLY A 238 -3.57 17.54 -7.57
CA GLY A 238 -2.70 18.55 -8.19
C GLY A 238 -3.22 19.14 -9.51
N GLY A 239 -4.37 18.70 -10.02
CA GLY A 239 -4.99 19.21 -11.25
C GLY A 239 -6.07 20.28 -10.99
N ASP A 240 -6.06 21.37 -11.77
CA ASP A 240 -7.10 22.43 -11.73
C ASP A 240 -8.45 21.98 -12.32
N ASP A 241 -8.46 20.94 -13.16
CA ASP A 241 -9.69 20.29 -13.63
C ASP A 241 -10.14 19.28 -12.58
N GLN A 242 -11.30 19.49 -11.96
CA GLN A 242 -11.95 18.50 -11.10
C GLN A 242 -12.62 17.43 -12.00
N PRO A 243 -12.05 16.23 -12.16
CA PRO A 243 -12.81 15.11 -12.73
C PRO A 243 -14.03 14.82 -11.86
N SER A 244 -15.05 14.22 -12.46
CA SER A 244 -16.23 13.78 -11.71
C SER A 244 -15.79 12.91 -10.52
N ALA A 245 -16.33 13.17 -9.33
CA ALA A 245 -15.85 12.56 -8.08
C ALA A 245 -15.82 11.02 -8.09
N ASN A 246 -16.57 10.38 -8.99
CA ASN A 246 -16.68 8.93 -9.11
C ASN A 246 -15.62 8.29 -10.04
N THR A 247 -14.99 9.06 -10.95
CA THR A 247 -13.94 8.55 -11.86
C THR A 247 -12.56 9.13 -11.58
N ALA A 248 -12.45 10.12 -10.69
CA ALA A 248 -11.20 10.82 -10.40
C ALA A 248 -9.99 9.90 -10.19
N LEU A 249 -10.15 8.83 -9.40
CA LEU A 249 -9.05 7.88 -9.16
C LEU A 249 -8.69 7.05 -10.41
N ILE A 250 -9.70 6.66 -11.20
CA ILE A 250 -9.55 5.94 -12.48
C ILE A 250 -8.79 6.82 -13.48
N ASP A 251 -9.18 8.09 -13.58
CA ASP A 251 -8.57 9.08 -14.46
C ASP A 251 -7.14 9.44 -14.00
N GLY A 252 -6.91 9.50 -12.69
CA GLY A 252 -5.59 9.69 -12.08
C GLY A 252 -4.62 8.57 -12.40
N VAL A 253 -5.05 7.31 -12.33
CA VAL A 253 -4.23 6.14 -12.72
C VAL A 253 -3.87 6.24 -14.20
N ARG A 254 -4.87 6.49 -15.08
CA ARG A 254 -4.62 6.66 -16.52
C ARG A 254 -3.58 7.75 -16.78
N LYS A 255 -3.73 8.93 -16.16
CA LYS A 255 -2.83 10.07 -16.37
C LYS A 255 -1.41 9.81 -15.86
N PHE A 256 -1.24 9.26 -14.65
CA PHE A 256 0.09 8.95 -14.09
C PHE A 256 0.91 8.11 -15.07
N THR A 257 0.24 7.14 -15.66
CA THR A 257 0.90 6.13 -16.48
C THR A 257 1.05 6.52 -17.94
N MET A 258 0.21 7.43 -18.46
CA MET A 258 0.40 8.04 -19.78
C MET A 258 1.67 8.92 -19.82
N ASP A 259 2.00 9.57 -18.72
CA ASP A 259 3.22 10.37 -18.58
C ASP A 259 4.49 9.50 -18.45
N VAL A 260 4.33 8.22 -18.10
CA VAL A 260 5.41 7.24 -17.95
C VAL A 260 5.51 6.38 -19.20
N ARG A 261 6.50 6.67 -20.05
CA ARG A 261 6.73 5.91 -21.31
C ARG A 261 6.94 4.40 -21.10
N GLU A 262 7.55 4.03 -19.99
CA GLU A 262 7.82 2.64 -19.62
C GLU A 262 7.72 2.50 -18.10
N LEU A 263 6.71 1.76 -17.63
CA LEU A 263 6.52 1.48 -16.21
C LEU A 263 7.38 0.29 -15.80
N ASP A 264 8.41 0.56 -15.00
CA ASP A 264 9.38 -0.43 -14.53
C ASP A 264 9.23 -0.67 -13.02
N ILE A 265 9.35 -1.92 -12.58
CA ILE A 265 9.30 -2.26 -11.16
C ILE A 265 10.42 -1.57 -10.35
N ASP A 266 11.60 -1.38 -10.93
CA ASP A 266 12.71 -0.69 -10.25
C ASP A 266 12.39 0.80 -10.03
N LEU A 267 11.60 1.40 -10.92
CA LEU A 267 11.10 2.77 -10.76
C LEU A 267 10.02 2.83 -9.68
N ILE A 268 9.14 1.84 -9.62
CA ILE A 268 8.11 1.72 -8.59
C ILE A 268 8.75 1.55 -7.20
N ASP A 269 9.80 0.73 -7.07
CA ASP A 269 10.49 0.49 -5.80
C ASP A 269 11.19 1.75 -5.25
N ARG A 270 11.50 2.73 -6.10
CA ARG A 270 12.07 4.03 -5.74
C ARG A 270 11.05 5.07 -5.26
N ILE A 271 9.77 4.73 -5.24
CA ILE A 271 8.72 5.63 -4.76
C ILE A 271 8.47 5.35 -3.29
N ASN A 272 8.62 6.38 -2.45
CA ASN A 272 8.22 6.31 -1.04
C ASN A 272 6.67 6.31 -0.95
N PRO A 273 6.05 5.21 -0.48
CA PRO A 273 4.59 5.10 -0.41
C PRO A 273 3.94 6.04 0.62
N PHE A 274 4.73 6.55 1.58
CA PHE A 274 4.24 7.39 2.68
C PHE A 274 4.37 8.90 2.41
N GLY A 275 4.95 9.33 1.28
CA GLY A 275 5.20 10.75 1.01
C GLY A 275 3.95 11.64 1.13
N GLU A 276 2.80 11.16 0.65
CA GLU A 276 1.54 11.89 0.73
C GLU A 276 0.93 11.91 2.14
N ALA A 277 1.25 10.93 2.98
CA ALA A 277 0.74 10.87 4.35
C ALA A 277 1.30 12.01 5.23
N TYR A 278 2.46 12.58 4.89
CA TYR A 278 2.95 13.79 5.53
C TYR A 278 2.03 15.00 5.31
N ALA A 279 1.44 15.14 4.11
CA ALA A 279 0.50 16.23 3.84
C ALA A 279 -0.81 16.10 4.65
N ILE A 280 -1.18 14.89 5.03
CA ILE A 280 -2.31 14.63 5.94
C ILE A 280 -1.92 15.07 7.35
N LEU A 281 -0.73 14.70 7.82
CA LEU A 281 -0.18 15.11 9.12
C LEU A 281 -0.09 16.63 9.29
N ALA A 282 0.44 17.32 8.28
CA ALA A 282 0.61 18.76 8.30
C ALA A 282 -0.71 19.54 8.40
N LYS A 283 -1.84 18.91 8.06
CA LYS A 283 -3.18 19.51 8.21
C LYS A 283 -3.79 19.30 9.58
N THR A 284 -3.38 18.25 10.31
CA THR A 284 -3.97 17.85 11.59
C THR A 284 -3.12 18.22 12.79
N MET A 285 -1.81 18.41 12.62
CA MET A 285 -0.86 18.70 13.69
C MET A 285 -0.23 20.09 13.55
N SER A 286 0.21 20.64 14.69
CA SER A 286 1.03 21.87 14.70
C SER A 286 2.45 21.58 14.20
N GLU A 287 3.12 22.62 13.69
CA GLU A 287 4.53 22.55 13.28
C GLU A 287 5.45 22.11 14.44
N GLU A 288 5.16 22.59 15.66
CA GLU A 288 5.90 22.23 16.86
C GLU A 288 5.80 20.72 17.16
N SER A 289 4.59 20.17 17.12
CA SER A 289 4.37 18.74 17.34
C SER A 289 5.08 17.90 16.26
N LEU A 290 5.01 18.30 14.99
CA LEU A 290 5.71 17.59 13.89
C LEU A 290 7.23 17.57 14.07
N LYS A 291 7.81 18.72 14.46
CA LYS A 291 9.25 18.81 14.75
C LYS A 291 9.66 17.92 15.91
N GLN A 292 8.85 17.85 16.96
CA GLN A 292 9.09 16.96 18.09
C GLN A 292 9.03 15.48 17.68
N VAL A 293 8.04 15.08 16.89
CA VAL A 293 7.92 13.71 16.35
C VAL A 293 9.14 13.36 15.49
N ALA A 294 9.51 14.25 14.56
CA ALA A 294 10.67 14.07 13.70
C ALA A 294 11.97 13.95 14.51
N ALA A 295 12.14 14.75 15.56
CA ALA A 295 13.30 14.67 16.45
C ALA A 295 13.37 13.34 17.22
N VAL A 296 12.23 12.86 17.74
CA VAL A 296 12.16 11.56 18.44
C VAL A 296 12.48 10.41 17.50
N ILE A 297 11.98 10.45 16.27
CA ILE A 297 12.21 9.39 15.27
C ILE A 297 13.63 9.45 14.73
N GLY A 298 14.15 10.64 14.37
CA GLY A 298 15.53 10.81 13.92
C GLY A 298 16.57 10.43 14.98
N ALA A 299 16.24 10.56 16.26
CA ALA A 299 17.09 10.07 17.36
C ALA A 299 17.13 8.52 17.44
N LYS A 300 16.12 7.81 16.94
CA LYS A 300 16.14 6.34 16.87
C LYS A 300 17.05 5.90 15.73
N ARG A 301 18.31 5.61 16.06
CA ARG A 301 19.19 4.87 15.13
C ARG A 301 18.64 3.45 14.93
N VAL A 302 18.06 3.20 13.76
CA VAL A 302 17.71 1.83 13.36
C VAL A 302 18.99 1.12 12.93
N ASN A 303 19.48 0.23 13.80
CA ASN A 303 20.60 -0.63 13.44
C ASN A 303 20.12 -1.68 12.44
N LEU A 304 20.94 -1.92 11.41
CA LEU A 304 20.68 -2.97 10.44
C LEU A 304 20.63 -4.33 11.15
N THR A 305 19.51 -5.04 11.01
CA THR A 305 19.38 -6.38 11.58
C THR A 305 20.05 -7.44 10.69
N PRO A 306 20.42 -8.62 11.23
CA PRO A 306 21.00 -9.69 10.41
C PRO A 306 20.12 -10.13 9.24
N ASP A 307 18.80 -10.10 9.39
CA ASP A 307 17.87 -10.46 8.33
C ASP A 307 17.82 -9.40 7.23
N GLU A 308 17.76 -8.11 7.60
CA GLU A 308 17.81 -7.01 6.64
C GLU A 308 19.17 -6.99 5.90
N ALA A 309 20.27 -7.29 6.59
CA ALA A 309 21.58 -7.42 5.99
C ALA A 309 21.67 -8.58 4.99
N ARG A 310 20.99 -9.70 5.25
CA ARG A 310 20.87 -10.83 4.31
C ARG A 310 20.11 -10.43 3.06
N GLU A 311 18.99 -9.72 3.20
CA GLU A 311 18.23 -9.23 2.05
C GLU A 311 19.03 -8.24 1.20
N LEU A 312 19.74 -7.30 1.83
CA LEU A 312 20.67 -6.40 1.13
C LEU A 312 21.79 -7.16 0.42
N ALA A 313 22.33 -8.23 1.02
CA ALA A 313 23.35 -9.05 0.41
C ALA A 313 22.83 -9.88 -0.80
N LYS A 314 21.59 -10.37 -0.74
CA LYS A 314 20.92 -11.01 -1.89
C LYS A 314 20.78 -10.00 -3.04
N ARG A 315 20.38 -8.76 -2.74
CA ARG A 315 20.30 -7.67 -3.74
C ARG A 315 21.67 -7.30 -4.29
N ALA A 316 22.71 -7.23 -3.44
CA ALA A 316 24.08 -7.01 -3.86
C ALA A 316 24.59 -8.10 -4.82
N LEU A 317 24.16 -9.35 -4.63
CA LEU A 317 24.49 -10.45 -5.55
C LEU A 317 23.83 -10.25 -6.91
N LYS A 318 22.55 -9.87 -6.95
CA LYS A 318 21.84 -9.53 -8.20
C LYS A 318 22.51 -8.37 -8.92
N PHE A 319 22.85 -7.30 -8.18
CA PHE A 319 23.62 -6.17 -8.71
C PHE A 319 24.94 -6.61 -9.34
N LYS A 320 25.67 -7.53 -8.70
CA LYS A 320 26.92 -8.08 -9.25
C LYS A 320 26.70 -8.85 -10.55
N GLN A 321 25.63 -9.62 -10.65
CA GLN A 321 25.30 -10.36 -11.86
C GLN A 321 24.98 -9.43 -13.03
N GLU A 322 24.28 -8.33 -12.76
CA GLU A 322 23.87 -7.35 -13.78
C GLU A 322 25.00 -6.38 -14.19
N ARG A 323 25.78 -5.90 -13.22
CA ARG A 323 26.80 -4.84 -13.41
C ARG A 323 28.22 -5.39 -13.51
N GLY A 324 28.43 -6.68 -13.28
CA GLY A 324 29.75 -7.33 -13.29
C GLY A 324 30.67 -6.97 -12.11
N ARG A 325 30.21 -6.16 -11.15
CA ARG A 325 30.99 -5.69 -10.00
C ARG A 325 30.15 -5.68 -8.71
N LEU A 326 30.81 -5.78 -7.56
CA LEU A 326 30.13 -5.60 -6.27
C LEU A 326 29.69 -4.14 -6.08
N PRO A 327 28.61 -3.89 -5.30
CA PRO A 327 28.24 -2.54 -4.91
C PRO A 327 29.33 -1.89 -4.05
N SER A 328 29.51 -0.59 -4.20
CA SER A 328 30.53 0.19 -3.50
C SER A 328 29.94 0.97 -2.33
N ILE A 329 30.61 0.92 -1.18
CA ILE A 329 30.25 1.72 0.00
C ILE A 329 30.53 3.22 -0.20
N THR A 330 31.33 3.57 -1.20
CA THR A 330 31.62 4.96 -1.59
C THR A 330 30.79 5.41 -2.80
N SER A 331 29.79 4.62 -3.22
CA SER A 331 28.93 5.01 -4.33
C SER A 331 28.16 6.29 -3.98
N PRO A 332 28.01 7.24 -4.92
CA PRO A 332 27.09 8.36 -4.75
C PRO A 332 25.62 7.90 -4.81
N ASP A 333 25.35 6.71 -5.35
CA ASP A 333 24.03 6.10 -5.31
C ASP A 333 23.75 5.53 -3.92
N ALA A 334 22.74 6.09 -3.25
CA ALA A 334 22.42 5.75 -1.87
C ALA A 334 22.00 4.28 -1.72
N TRP A 335 21.30 3.72 -2.73
CA TRP A 335 20.90 2.33 -2.72
C TRP A 335 22.09 1.36 -2.90
N GLU A 336 23.01 1.68 -3.81
CA GLU A 336 24.26 0.93 -3.98
C GLU A 336 25.09 0.94 -2.69
N LYS A 337 25.25 2.11 -2.07
CA LYS A 337 25.92 2.24 -0.79
C LYS A 337 25.24 1.38 0.28
N ARG A 338 23.90 1.39 0.35
CA ARG A 338 23.13 0.59 1.32
C ARG A 338 23.33 -0.92 1.12
N MET A 339 23.32 -1.40 -0.12
CA MET A 339 23.64 -2.78 -0.45
C MET A 339 25.06 -3.17 0.03
N ALA A 340 26.04 -2.29 -0.18
CA ALA A 340 27.42 -2.51 0.27
C ALA A 340 27.54 -2.56 1.81
N GLU A 341 26.79 -1.74 2.52
CA GLU A 341 26.71 -1.77 3.99
C GLU A 341 26.17 -3.11 4.51
N GLY A 342 25.14 -3.66 3.87
CA GLY A 342 24.59 -4.97 4.23
C GLY A 342 25.59 -6.11 4.07
N VAL A 343 26.35 -6.10 2.97
CA VAL A 343 27.44 -7.06 2.74
C VAL A 343 28.54 -6.91 3.81
N ALA A 344 28.95 -5.67 4.11
CA ALA A 344 29.96 -5.39 5.11
C ALA A 344 29.52 -5.83 6.53
N PHE A 345 28.25 -5.64 6.86
CA PHE A 345 27.67 -6.06 8.14
C PHE A 345 27.78 -7.58 8.33
N LEU A 346 27.36 -8.38 7.33
CA LEU A 346 27.48 -9.84 7.39
C LEU A 346 28.93 -10.32 7.45
N ALA A 347 29.85 -9.64 6.74
CA ALA A 347 31.27 -9.96 6.79
C ALA A 347 31.85 -9.75 8.19
N ARG A 348 31.48 -8.66 8.87
CA ARG A 348 31.86 -8.38 10.26
C ARG A 348 31.32 -9.43 11.22
N MET A 349 30.02 -9.74 11.13
CA MET A 349 29.40 -10.79 11.96
C MET A 349 30.11 -12.14 11.81
N LYS A 350 30.46 -12.53 10.57
CA LYS A 350 31.20 -13.78 10.31
C LYS A 350 32.61 -13.76 10.92
N ALA A 351 33.29 -12.62 10.85
CA ALA A 351 34.63 -12.46 11.41
C ALA A 351 34.62 -12.50 12.95
N GLU A 352 33.58 -11.95 13.59
CA GLU A 352 33.38 -12.01 15.04
C GLU A 352 33.05 -13.43 15.50
N ALA A 353 32.16 -14.13 14.80
CA ALA A 353 31.81 -15.52 15.08
C ALA A 353 32.96 -16.52 14.86
N ALA A 354 34.01 -16.15 14.11
CA ALA A 354 35.21 -16.96 13.93
C ALA A 354 36.30 -16.66 14.99
N ARG A 355 36.11 -15.62 15.81
CA ARG A 355 37.06 -15.18 16.86
C ARG A 355 36.59 -15.56 18.27
N GLY A 356 35.32 -15.90 18.45
CA GLY A 356 34.77 -16.53 19.66
C GLY A 356 34.54 -18.01 19.42
#